data_AF-A0A6I9Z1L4-F1
#
_entry.id   AF-A0A6I9Z1L4-F1
#
_cell.length_a   1.000
_cell.length_b   1.000
_cell.length_c   1.000
_cell.angle_alpha   90.00
_cell.angle_beta   90.00
_cell.angle_gamma   90.00
#
_symmetry.space_group_name_H-M   'P 1'
#
loop_
_entity.id
_entity.type
_entity.pdbx_description
1 polymer ?
#
loop_
_entity_poly.entity_id
_entity_poly.type
_entity_poly.pdbx_seq_one_letter_code
_entity_poly.pdbx_strand_id
1 'polypeptide(L)'
;MKNKMPSLSPVDKNWPARPYLFLDLTHKELKRIFHLWRCKKYRDQFTDQKKLIYEEKLEASELFKDRKALYPASVGQPFQGAYLEISKNPKYKKLKDAAEEKFIIAEVVNKVNRANGKCTARIFLLTKNNVLLADQKSGQIKTEVPLGDVTKVSMSSQSDGFFAVHLKEGSGAAGKGDFLFSSDHLIEMATKLYRTMLSQTKQKLSIEISDEFLVQFRQDKVCVKFVRSNQKNGNIPTCKRKNNRLLEVAVP
;
A
#
# COMPACT_ATOMS: atom_id res chain seq x y z
N MET A 1 -24.41 22.62 34.49
CA MET A 1 -23.44 21.51 34.42
C MET A 1 -22.95 21.15 33.00
N LYS A 2 -23.50 21.69 31.91
CA LYS A 2 -23.14 21.25 30.53
C LYS A 2 -21.74 21.66 30.01
N ASN A 3 -21.07 22.64 30.64
CA ASN A 3 -19.87 23.26 30.04
C ASN A 3 -18.51 22.72 30.52
N LYS A 4 -18.45 21.60 31.27
CA LYS A 4 -17.18 21.02 31.78
C LYS A 4 -17.01 19.51 31.54
N MET A 5 -17.85 18.90 30.71
CA MET A 5 -17.68 17.48 30.40
C MET A 5 -16.50 17.28 29.44
N PRO A 6 -15.59 16.33 29.71
CA PRO A 6 -14.51 15.99 28.79
C PRO A 6 -15.03 15.49 27.44
N SER A 7 -14.19 15.56 26.41
CA SER A 7 -14.55 15.01 25.10
C SER A 7 -14.85 13.51 25.19
N LEU A 8 -15.76 13.06 24.33
CA LEU A 8 -16.02 11.63 24.11
C LEU A 8 -14.90 10.96 23.30
N SER A 9 -13.98 11.73 22.73
CA SER A 9 -12.80 11.20 22.04
C SER A 9 -11.92 10.38 23.00
N PRO A 10 -11.61 9.11 22.68
CA PRO A 10 -10.75 8.27 23.52
C PRO A 10 -9.37 8.88 23.80
N VAL A 11 -8.83 9.63 22.83
CA VAL A 11 -7.49 10.23 22.88
C VAL A 11 -7.42 11.56 23.63
N ASP A 12 -8.56 12.17 23.98
CA ASP A 12 -8.57 13.42 24.74
C ASP A 12 -8.09 13.19 26.18
N LYS A 13 -7.06 13.92 26.60
CA LYS A 13 -6.48 13.82 27.94
C LYS A 13 -7.09 14.82 28.94
N ASN A 14 -7.91 15.75 28.46
CA ASN A 14 -8.51 16.78 29.29
C ASN A 14 -9.44 16.17 30.34
N TRP A 15 -9.38 16.72 31.55
CA TRP A 15 -10.24 16.34 32.66
C TRP A 15 -10.45 17.57 33.55
N PRO A 16 -11.68 17.82 34.05
CA PRO A 16 -11.96 18.99 34.87
C PRO A 16 -11.08 19.05 36.11
N ALA A 17 -10.71 20.27 36.51
CA ALA A 17 -9.94 20.50 37.72
C ALA A 17 -10.70 19.97 38.95
N ARG A 18 -9.93 19.40 39.88
CA ARG A 18 -10.43 18.87 41.15
C ARG A 18 -10.80 20.02 42.10
N PRO A 19 -12.06 20.14 42.56
CA PRO A 19 -12.48 21.23 43.45
C PRO A 19 -12.11 20.98 44.92
N TYR A 20 -12.03 19.73 45.38
CA TYR A 20 -11.80 19.39 46.80
C TYR A 20 -10.68 18.35 46.95
N LEU A 21 -9.70 18.63 47.83
CA LEU A 21 -8.54 17.75 48.03
C LEU A 21 -8.90 16.40 48.67
N PHE A 22 -9.84 16.38 49.62
CA PHE A 22 -10.21 15.15 50.34
C PHE A 22 -10.88 14.09 49.44
N LEU A 23 -11.33 14.47 48.24
CA LEU A 23 -11.94 13.56 47.24
C LEU A 23 -10.95 13.09 46.17
N ASP A 24 -9.63 13.18 46.41
CA ASP A 24 -8.63 12.86 45.38
C ASP A 24 -8.80 11.45 44.79
N LEU A 25 -8.97 10.44 45.65
CA LEU A 25 -9.17 9.06 45.23
C LEU A 25 -10.43 8.90 44.36
N THR A 26 -11.54 9.48 44.81
CA THR A 26 -12.81 9.47 44.05
C THR A 26 -12.67 10.18 42.71
N HIS A 27 -11.99 11.32 42.66
CA HIS A 27 -11.76 12.06 41.42
C HIS A 27 -10.92 11.27 40.40
N LYS A 28 -9.89 10.55 40.87
CA LYS A 28 -9.07 9.63 40.06
C LYS A 28 -9.90 8.45 39.54
N GLU A 29 -10.68 7.81 40.39
CA GLU A 29 -11.54 6.69 39.99
C GLU A 29 -12.62 7.12 38.99
N LEU A 30 -13.26 8.27 39.19
CA LEU A 30 -14.22 8.82 38.23
C LEU A 30 -13.58 9.07 36.87
N LYS A 31 -12.36 9.62 36.82
CA LYS A 31 -11.60 9.79 35.57
C LYS A 31 -11.35 8.45 34.89
N ARG A 32 -10.92 7.43 35.65
CA ARG A 32 -10.67 6.07 35.14
C ARG A 32 -11.94 5.43 34.59
N ILE A 33 -13.03 5.44 35.35
CA ILE A 33 -14.33 4.87 34.96
C ILE A 33 -14.85 5.58 33.70
N PHE A 34 -14.82 6.91 33.66
CA PHE A 34 -15.25 7.67 32.49
C PHE A 34 -14.41 7.34 31.25
N HIS A 35 -13.08 7.25 31.40
CA HIS A 35 -12.19 6.87 30.30
C HIS A 35 -12.50 5.46 29.78
N LEU A 36 -12.66 4.48 30.66
CA LEU A 36 -12.99 3.10 30.28
C LEU A 36 -14.35 3.03 29.59
N TRP A 37 -15.36 3.72 30.13
CA TRP A 37 -16.70 3.78 29.56
C TRP A 37 -16.71 4.43 28.18
N ARG A 38 -16.08 5.60 27.99
CA ARG A 38 -16.05 6.26 26.67
C ARG A 38 -15.26 5.44 25.65
N CYS A 39 -14.20 4.75 26.06
CA CYS A 39 -13.45 3.84 25.20
C CYS A 39 -14.30 2.63 24.79
N LYS A 40 -15.08 2.04 25.70
CA LYS A 40 -16.06 1.00 25.36
C LYS A 40 -17.09 1.54 24.38
N LYS A 41 -17.71 2.68 24.70
CA LYS A 41 -18.72 3.34 23.84
C LYS A 41 -18.18 3.65 22.44
N TYR A 42 -16.92 4.05 22.32
CA TYR A 42 -16.28 4.26 21.02
C TYR A 42 -16.11 2.95 20.26
N ARG A 43 -15.57 1.90 20.90
CA ARG A 43 -15.39 0.57 20.27
C ARG A 43 -16.72 -0.06 19.84
N ASP A 44 -17.76 0.08 20.65
CA ASP A 44 -19.10 -0.47 20.37
C ASP A 44 -19.76 0.15 19.11
N GLN A 45 -19.24 1.26 18.58
CA GLN A 45 -19.72 1.88 17.34
C GLN A 45 -19.13 1.23 16.08
N PHE A 46 -18.14 0.35 16.21
CA PHE A 46 -17.44 -0.24 15.09
C PHE A 46 -18.14 -1.51 14.64
N THR A 47 -18.42 -1.59 13.34
CA THR A 47 -18.72 -2.86 12.68
C THR A 47 -17.43 -3.63 12.45
N ASP A 48 -17.51 -4.95 12.29
CA ASP A 48 -16.34 -5.79 11.96
C ASP A 48 -15.66 -5.30 10.67
N GLN A 49 -16.44 -4.88 9.68
CA GLN A 49 -15.91 -4.30 8.45
C GLN A 49 -15.09 -3.02 8.71
N LYS A 50 -15.60 -2.10 9.55
CA LYS A 50 -14.84 -0.89 9.91
C LYS A 50 -13.56 -1.27 10.64
N LYS A 51 -13.62 -2.22 11.57
CA LYS A 51 -12.45 -2.71 12.30
C LYS A 51 -11.38 -3.24 11.34
N LEU A 52 -11.74 -4.07 10.37
CA LEU A 52 -10.81 -4.58 9.36
C LEU A 52 -10.16 -3.46 8.53
N ILE A 53 -10.92 -2.42 8.16
CA ILE A 53 -10.40 -1.25 7.45
C ILE A 53 -9.38 -0.49 8.31
N TYR A 54 -9.68 -0.26 9.59
CA TYR A 54 -8.77 0.44 10.49
C TYR A 54 -7.51 -0.37 10.81
N GLU A 55 -7.63 -1.69 10.96
CA GLU A 55 -6.47 -2.59 11.08
C GLU A 55 -5.59 -2.50 9.83
N GLU A 56 -6.19 -2.50 8.64
CA GLU A 56 -5.45 -2.33 7.39
C GLU A 56 -4.72 -0.98 7.31
N LYS A 57 -5.40 0.10 7.70
CA LYS A 57 -4.82 1.46 7.74
C LYS A 57 -3.75 1.61 8.82
N LEU A 58 -3.88 0.89 9.94
CA LEU A 58 -2.87 0.85 10.99
C LEU A 58 -1.60 0.18 10.46
N GLU A 59 -1.72 -0.97 9.80
CA GLU A 59 -0.58 -1.63 9.18
C GLU A 59 0.08 -0.72 8.11
N ALA A 60 -0.71 -0.01 7.30
CA ALA A 60 -0.18 1.00 6.38
C ALA A 60 0.60 2.10 7.13
N SER A 61 0.12 2.56 8.28
CA SER A 61 0.85 3.53 9.12
C SER A 61 2.18 2.97 9.60
N GLU A 62 2.21 1.73 10.09
CA GLU A 62 3.42 1.08 10.57
C GLU A 62 4.45 0.87 9.45
N LEU A 63 3.98 0.67 8.21
CA LEU A 63 4.82 0.49 7.04
C LEU A 63 5.35 1.81 6.45
N PHE A 64 4.58 2.90 6.45
CA PHE A 64 4.90 4.07 5.62
C PHE A 64 4.99 5.40 6.34
N LYS A 65 4.39 5.53 7.53
CA LYS A 65 4.41 6.79 8.26
C LYS A 65 5.85 7.20 8.56
N ASP A 66 6.15 8.47 8.28
CA ASP A 66 7.46 9.09 8.47
C ASP A 66 8.60 8.48 7.61
N ARG A 67 8.29 7.53 6.72
CA ARG A 67 9.25 6.90 5.79
C ARG A 67 8.96 7.18 4.32
N LYS A 68 7.69 7.35 3.96
CA LYS A 68 7.22 7.65 2.60
C LYS A 68 6.45 8.96 2.57
N ALA A 69 6.94 9.97 1.85
CA ALA A 69 6.32 11.28 1.77
C ALA A 69 4.91 11.27 1.14
N LEU A 70 4.58 10.25 0.32
CA LEU A 70 3.22 10.04 -0.21
C LEU A 70 2.20 9.64 0.88
N TYR A 71 2.64 9.06 2.00
CA TYR A 71 1.74 8.45 2.98
C TYR A 71 0.67 9.40 3.56
N PRO A 72 0.99 10.64 4.01
CA PRO A 72 -0.02 11.53 4.58
C PRO A 72 -1.21 11.81 3.64
N ALA A 73 -0.95 11.95 2.33
CA ALA A 73 -1.99 12.15 1.33
C ALA A 73 -2.90 10.92 1.15
N SER A 74 -2.36 9.72 1.38
CA SER A 74 -3.12 8.46 1.27
C SER A 74 -4.04 8.16 2.45
N VAL A 75 -3.86 8.84 3.61
CA VAL A 75 -4.62 8.55 4.83
C VAL A 75 -6.12 8.75 4.60
N GLY A 76 -6.50 9.83 3.93
CA GLY A 76 -7.90 10.16 3.63
C GLY A 76 -8.53 9.34 2.50
N GLN A 77 -7.74 8.59 1.74
CA GLN A 77 -8.23 7.78 0.62
C GLN A 77 -8.76 6.42 1.13
N PRO A 78 -10.01 6.03 0.84
CA PRO A 78 -10.51 4.70 1.22
C PRO A 78 -9.73 3.59 0.51
N PHE A 79 -9.44 2.50 1.24
CA PHE A 79 -8.89 1.28 0.63
C PHE A 79 -10.02 0.45 0.02
N GLN A 80 -10.07 0.39 -1.31
CA GLN A 80 -11.13 -0.30 -2.07
C GLN A 80 -10.68 -1.66 -2.63
N GLY A 81 -9.41 -1.76 -3.03
CA GLY A 81 -8.78 -2.93 -3.63
C GLY A 81 -9.20 -3.16 -5.08
N ALA A 82 -10.47 -3.51 -5.29
CA ALA A 82 -11.03 -3.77 -6.61
C ALA A 82 -11.56 -2.48 -7.26
N TYR A 83 -10.64 -1.66 -7.79
CA TYR A 83 -10.96 -0.45 -8.54
C TYR A 83 -11.50 -0.73 -9.95
N LEU A 84 -11.15 -1.88 -10.52
CA LEU A 84 -11.68 -2.37 -11.79
C LEU A 84 -12.84 -3.36 -11.56
N GLU A 85 -13.98 -3.07 -12.17
CA GLU A 85 -15.17 -3.94 -12.17
C GLU A 85 -15.01 -5.13 -13.14
N ILE A 86 -14.05 -6.02 -12.86
CA ILE A 86 -13.73 -7.17 -13.72
C ILE A 86 -14.92 -8.11 -13.91
N SER A 87 -15.74 -8.29 -12.87
CA SER A 87 -16.88 -9.21 -12.90
C SER A 87 -18.02 -8.74 -13.81
N LYS A 88 -18.15 -7.43 -14.03
CA LYS A 88 -19.21 -6.82 -14.84
C LYS A 88 -18.80 -6.58 -16.29
N ASN A 89 -17.50 -6.43 -16.55
CA ASN A 89 -17.00 -6.10 -17.88
C ASN A 89 -16.77 -7.38 -18.72
N PRO A 90 -17.53 -7.63 -19.80
CA PRO A 90 -17.39 -8.84 -20.63
C PRO A 90 -15.98 -9.02 -21.21
N LYS A 91 -15.26 -7.91 -21.43
CA LYS A 91 -13.88 -7.90 -21.93
C LYS A 91 -12.92 -8.69 -21.04
N TYR A 92 -13.19 -8.72 -19.73
CA TYR A 92 -12.32 -9.35 -18.74
C TYR A 92 -12.84 -10.71 -18.29
N LYS A 93 -13.76 -11.32 -19.04
CA LYS A 93 -14.30 -12.66 -18.73
C LYS A 93 -13.20 -13.69 -18.48
N LYS A 94 -12.14 -13.72 -19.32
CA LYS A 94 -10.99 -14.61 -19.12
C LYS A 94 -10.23 -14.37 -17.81
N LEU A 95 -10.19 -13.13 -17.32
CA LEU A 95 -9.57 -12.81 -16.02
C LEU A 95 -10.45 -13.29 -14.88
N LYS A 96 -11.77 -13.09 -15.00
CA LYS A 96 -12.75 -13.63 -14.05
C LYS A 96 -12.66 -15.15 -13.97
N ASP A 97 -12.60 -15.83 -15.11
CA ASP A 97 -12.56 -17.29 -15.17
C ASP A 97 -11.21 -17.84 -14.65
N ALA A 98 -10.11 -17.09 -14.80
CA ALA A 98 -8.79 -17.47 -14.28
C ALA A 98 -8.66 -17.28 -12.77
N ALA A 99 -9.55 -16.50 -12.15
CA ALA A 99 -9.55 -16.32 -10.71
C ALA A 99 -10.67 -17.15 -10.08
N GLU A 100 -10.29 -18.25 -9.46
CA GLU A 100 -11.21 -19.08 -8.67
C GLU A 100 -11.85 -18.28 -7.52
N GLU A 101 -11.21 -17.20 -7.09
CA GLU A 101 -11.62 -16.37 -5.96
C GLU A 101 -11.70 -14.87 -6.31
N LYS A 102 -12.35 -14.10 -5.43
CA LYS A 102 -12.46 -12.65 -5.54
C LYS A 102 -11.08 -11.98 -5.47
N PHE A 103 -10.82 -11.08 -6.41
CA PHE A 103 -9.62 -10.24 -6.41
C PHE A 103 -9.55 -9.35 -5.16
N ILE A 104 -8.38 -9.34 -4.52
CA ILE A 104 -8.04 -8.44 -3.40
C ILE A 104 -7.68 -7.06 -3.95
N ILE A 105 -6.91 -7.02 -5.04
CA ILE A 105 -6.63 -5.81 -5.82
C ILE A 105 -7.00 -6.08 -7.27
N ALA A 106 -7.64 -5.10 -7.91
CA ALA A 106 -7.82 -5.06 -9.35
C ALA A 106 -7.71 -3.62 -9.83
N GLU A 107 -6.60 -3.26 -10.46
CA GLU A 107 -6.31 -1.87 -10.83
C GLU A 107 -5.52 -1.77 -12.15
N VAL A 108 -5.61 -0.64 -12.84
CA VAL A 108 -4.69 -0.29 -13.93
C VAL A 108 -3.45 0.37 -13.35
N VAL A 109 -2.29 -0.24 -13.56
CA VAL A 109 -0.98 0.29 -13.17
C VAL A 109 -0.13 0.61 -14.38
N ASN A 110 0.81 1.53 -14.21
CA ASN A 110 1.82 1.83 -15.21
C ASN A 110 3.04 0.95 -15.01
N LYS A 111 3.19 -0.09 -15.84
CA LYS A 111 4.37 -0.96 -15.82
C LYS A 111 5.52 -0.33 -16.60
N VAL A 112 6.66 -0.16 -15.95
CA VAL A 112 7.89 0.33 -16.58
C VAL A 112 8.50 -0.76 -17.46
N ASN A 113 8.77 -0.42 -18.71
CA ASN A 113 9.47 -1.30 -19.63
C ASN A 113 10.96 -1.35 -19.25
N ARG A 114 11.45 -2.55 -19.00
CA ARG A 114 12.84 -2.82 -18.62
C ARG A 114 13.82 -2.19 -19.60
N ALA A 115 13.61 -2.29 -20.91
CA ALA A 115 14.58 -1.89 -21.93
C ALA A 115 14.76 -0.37 -22.08
N ASN A 116 13.72 0.44 -21.81
CA ASN A 116 13.77 1.88 -22.12
C ASN A 116 13.18 2.79 -21.03
N GLY A 117 12.63 2.24 -19.94
CA GLY A 117 12.02 3.02 -18.87
C GLY A 117 10.63 3.58 -19.17
N LYS A 118 10.07 3.35 -20.38
CA LYS A 118 8.74 3.87 -20.73
C LYS A 118 7.64 3.08 -20.01
N CYS A 119 6.63 3.79 -19.51
CA CYS A 119 5.47 3.19 -18.86
C CYS A 119 4.47 2.65 -19.89
N THR A 120 3.87 1.51 -19.58
CA THR A 120 2.76 0.91 -20.34
C THR A 120 1.69 0.46 -19.38
N ALA A 121 0.43 0.80 -19.67
CA ALA A 121 -0.68 0.43 -18.82
C ALA A 121 -0.93 -1.08 -18.83
N ARG A 122 -1.12 -1.64 -17.64
CA ARG A 122 -1.39 -3.06 -17.38
C ARG A 122 -2.43 -3.17 -16.28
N ILE A 123 -3.23 -4.23 -16.34
CA ILE A 123 -4.10 -4.58 -15.22
C ILE A 123 -3.25 -5.38 -14.23
N PHE A 124 -3.17 -4.90 -12.99
CA PHE A 124 -2.57 -5.59 -11.85
C PHE A 124 -3.68 -6.24 -11.04
N LEU A 125 -3.55 -7.53 -10.81
CA LEU A 125 -4.47 -8.31 -9.99
C LEU A 125 -3.72 -8.95 -8.84
N LEU A 126 -4.24 -8.81 -7.63
CA LEU A 126 -3.81 -9.59 -6.48
C LEU A 126 -4.93 -10.56 -6.12
N THR A 127 -4.64 -11.85 -6.18
CA THR A 127 -5.49 -12.91 -5.61
C THR A 127 -4.89 -13.36 -4.28
N LYS A 128 -5.50 -14.34 -3.61
CA LYS A 128 -4.88 -14.93 -2.42
C LYS A 128 -3.52 -15.53 -2.72
N ASN A 129 -3.34 -16.18 -3.87
CA ASN A 129 -2.13 -16.98 -4.13
C ASN A 129 -1.17 -16.36 -5.14
N ASN A 130 -1.64 -15.49 -6.02
CA ASN A 130 -0.87 -15.01 -7.17
C ASN A 130 -1.01 -13.49 -7.37
N VAL A 131 0.05 -12.88 -7.93
CA VAL A 131 -0.02 -11.59 -8.61
C VAL A 131 -0.11 -11.85 -10.11
N LEU A 132 -1.18 -11.34 -10.75
CA LEU A 132 -1.38 -11.47 -12.19
C LEU A 132 -1.22 -10.12 -12.87
N LEU A 133 -0.55 -10.11 -14.02
CA LEU A 133 -0.44 -8.97 -14.90
C LEU A 133 -1.14 -9.28 -16.21
N ALA A 134 -2.13 -8.48 -16.55
CA ALA A 134 -2.86 -8.59 -17.80
C ALA A 134 -2.71 -7.35 -18.68
N ASP A 135 -2.85 -7.54 -19.98
CA ASP A 135 -2.93 -6.43 -20.92
C ASP A 135 -4.25 -5.69 -20.74
N GLN A 136 -4.18 -4.36 -20.57
CA GLN A 136 -5.37 -3.54 -20.33
C GLN A 136 -6.34 -3.54 -21.53
N LYS A 137 -5.82 -3.66 -22.75
CA LYS A 137 -6.64 -3.59 -23.98
C LYS A 137 -7.30 -4.91 -24.33
N SER A 138 -6.65 -6.04 -24.08
CA SER A 138 -7.18 -7.36 -24.45
C SER A 138 -7.66 -8.21 -23.27
N GLY A 139 -7.31 -7.84 -22.03
CA GLY A 139 -7.60 -8.66 -20.84
C GLY A 139 -6.80 -9.97 -20.79
N GLN A 140 -5.84 -10.19 -21.71
CA GLN A 140 -5.01 -11.39 -21.70
C GLN A 140 -3.99 -11.32 -20.56
N ILE A 141 -3.93 -12.39 -19.76
CA ILE A 141 -2.87 -12.60 -18.77
C ILE A 141 -1.54 -12.74 -19.51
N LYS A 142 -0.57 -11.89 -19.12
CA LYS A 142 0.79 -11.88 -19.66
C LYS A 142 1.79 -12.48 -18.69
N THR A 143 1.51 -12.41 -17.39
CA THR A 143 2.39 -12.95 -16.36
C THR A 143 1.57 -13.32 -15.14
N GLU A 144 1.90 -14.46 -14.56
CA GLU A 144 1.39 -14.95 -13.29
C GLU A 144 2.59 -15.20 -12.38
N VAL A 145 2.53 -14.65 -11.18
CA VAL A 145 3.59 -14.70 -10.19
C VAL A 145 3.00 -15.31 -8.93
N PRO A 146 3.38 -16.54 -8.55
CA PRO A 146 3.04 -17.07 -7.25
C PRO A 146 3.53 -16.15 -6.15
N LEU A 147 2.71 -15.93 -5.12
CA LEU A 147 3.09 -15.08 -3.99
C LEU A 147 4.36 -15.58 -3.29
N GLY A 148 4.56 -16.90 -3.23
CA GLY A 148 5.80 -17.49 -2.70
C GLY A 148 7.08 -17.10 -3.47
N ASP A 149 6.95 -16.59 -4.70
CA ASP A 149 8.09 -16.09 -5.49
C ASP A 149 8.37 -14.61 -5.26
N VAL A 150 7.50 -13.87 -4.56
CA VAL A 150 7.70 -12.45 -4.23
C VAL A 150 8.54 -12.33 -2.96
N THR A 151 9.70 -11.66 -3.06
CA THR A 151 10.68 -11.61 -1.95
C THR A 151 10.68 -10.27 -1.22
N LYS A 152 10.49 -9.17 -1.96
CA LYS A 152 10.62 -7.81 -1.46
C LYS A 152 9.82 -6.84 -2.31
N VAL A 153 9.38 -5.73 -1.71
CA VAL A 153 8.89 -4.55 -2.42
C VAL A 153 9.77 -3.37 -2.07
N SER A 154 10.29 -2.67 -3.07
CA SER A 154 11.13 -1.50 -2.88
C SER A 154 10.47 -0.25 -3.45
N MET A 155 10.62 0.88 -2.79
CA MET A 155 10.07 2.16 -3.23
C MET A 155 10.94 3.32 -2.74
N SER A 156 10.76 4.50 -3.30
CA SER A 156 11.46 5.70 -2.84
C SER A 156 10.83 6.27 -1.56
N SER A 157 11.56 7.13 -0.85
CA SER A 157 11.03 7.91 0.27
C SER A 157 10.17 9.11 -0.16
N GLN A 158 10.12 9.44 -1.45
CA GLN A 158 9.54 10.67 -1.99
C GLN A 158 8.03 10.60 -2.23
N SER A 159 7.41 11.67 -2.72
CA SER A 159 5.97 11.73 -2.99
C SER A 159 5.64 11.23 -4.40
N ASP A 160 5.99 10.00 -4.71
CA ASP A 160 5.73 9.34 -6.00
C ASP A 160 5.04 7.99 -5.83
N GLY A 161 4.43 7.52 -6.92
CA GLY A 161 3.72 6.24 -6.99
C GLY A 161 4.55 5.05 -7.47
N PHE A 162 5.88 5.15 -7.59
CA PHE A 162 6.73 4.07 -8.09
C PHE A 162 7.10 3.04 -7.03
N PHE A 163 7.03 1.78 -7.39
CA PHE A 163 7.45 0.66 -6.55
C PHE A 163 7.92 -0.52 -7.41
N ALA A 164 8.94 -1.22 -6.93
CA ALA A 164 9.45 -2.45 -7.49
C ALA A 164 8.92 -3.66 -6.73
N VAL A 165 8.59 -4.73 -7.46
CA VAL A 165 8.29 -6.04 -6.91
C VAL A 165 9.43 -6.98 -7.28
N HIS A 166 10.16 -7.42 -6.27
CA HIS A 166 11.31 -8.30 -6.42
C HIS A 166 10.88 -9.76 -6.39
N LEU A 167 11.48 -10.53 -7.28
CA LEU A 167 11.19 -11.95 -7.42
C LEU A 167 12.36 -12.81 -6.94
N LYS A 168 12.05 -14.03 -6.52
CA LYS A 168 13.05 -15.04 -6.18
C LYS A 168 13.81 -15.44 -7.44
N GLU A 169 15.13 -15.21 -7.46
CA GLU A 169 15.98 -15.62 -8.58
C GLU A 169 15.86 -17.13 -8.83
N GLY A 170 15.79 -17.51 -10.10
CA GLY A 170 15.61 -18.90 -10.52
C GLY A 170 14.16 -19.42 -10.49
N SER A 171 13.20 -18.65 -9.97
CA SER A 171 11.79 -19.04 -10.07
C SER A 171 11.25 -18.91 -11.51
N GLY A 172 10.22 -19.69 -11.85
CA GLY A 172 9.61 -19.63 -13.18
C GLY A 172 9.06 -18.24 -13.52
N ALA A 173 8.51 -17.53 -12.53
CA ALA A 173 8.02 -16.16 -12.69
C ALA A 173 9.15 -15.14 -12.91
N ALA A 174 10.36 -15.42 -12.43
CA ALA A 174 11.53 -14.55 -12.52
C ALA A 174 12.27 -14.62 -13.87
N GLY A 175 11.75 -15.32 -14.88
CA GLY A 175 12.41 -15.43 -16.20
C GLY A 175 12.68 -14.09 -16.91
N LYS A 176 11.95 -13.02 -16.57
CA LYS A 176 12.21 -11.64 -17.03
C LYS A 176 12.73 -10.71 -15.92
N GLY A 177 12.92 -11.24 -14.72
CA GLY A 177 13.31 -10.53 -13.50
C GLY A 177 12.19 -9.70 -12.88
N ASP A 178 12.60 -8.79 -11.98
CA ASP A 178 11.77 -7.91 -11.17
C ASP A 178 10.88 -7.00 -12.00
N PHE A 179 9.81 -6.51 -11.37
CA PHE A 179 8.90 -5.54 -11.97
C PHE A 179 9.07 -4.17 -11.33
N LEU A 180 8.90 -3.12 -12.13
CA LEU A 180 8.78 -1.74 -11.65
C LEU A 180 7.45 -1.19 -12.16
N PHE A 181 6.66 -0.65 -11.25
CA PHE A 181 5.32 -0.11 -11.50
C PHE A 181 5.22 1.33 -11.01
N SER A 182 4.18 2.03 -11.47
CA SER A 182 3.68 3.25 -10.89
C SER A 182 2.15 3.16 -10.75
N SER A 183 1.62 3.56 -9.59
CA SER A 183 0.17 3.62 -9.29
C SER A 183 -0.12 4.75 -8.30
N ASP A 184 -1.31 5.34 -8.41
CA ASP A 184 -1.81 6.34 -7.47
C ASP A 184 -2.24 5.71 -6.12
N HIS A 185 -2.48 4.40 -6.10
CA HIS A 185 -2.86 3.63 -4.91
C HIS A 185 -1.69 2.81 -4.35
N LEU A 186 -0.44 3.21 -4.59
CA LEU A 186 0.78 2.50 -4.13
C LEU A 186 0.67 2.06 -2.67
N ILE A 187 0.26 2.95 -1.77
CA ILE A 187 0.20 2.67 -0.32
C ILE A 187 -0.75 1.51 -0.04
N GLU A 188 -1.94 1.55 -0.62
CA GLU A 188 -2.91 0.46 -0.48
C GLU A 188 -2.38 -0.83 -1.09
N MET A 189 -1.86 -0.76 -2.31
CA MET A 189 -1.38 -1.93 -3.03
C MET A 189 -0.27 -2.64 -2.26
N ALA A 190 0.70 -1.89 -1.75
CA ALA A 190 1.82 -2.43 -0.98
C ALA A 190 1.35 -3.01 0.36
N THR A 191 0.43 -2.34 1.08
CA THR A 191 -0.17 -2.86 2.31
C THR A 191 -0.93 -4.17 2.05
N LYS A 192 -1.80 -4.21 1.04
CA LYS A 192 -2.59 -5.41 0.71
C LYS A 192 -1.69 -6.56 0.25
N LEU A 193 -0.64 -6.28 -0.52
CA LEU A 193 0.35 -7.29 -0.90
C LEU A 193 1.09 -7.84 0.31
N TYR A 194 1.56 -6.97 1.22
CA TYR A 194 2.20 -7.37 2.48
C TYR A 194 1.28 -8.27 3.34
N ARG A 195 0.02 -7.87 3.51
CA ARG A 195 -0.99 -8.64 4.25
C ARG A 195 -1.27 -10.00 3.64
N THR A 196 -1.46 -10.02 2.33
CA THR A 196 -1.78 -11.25 1.61
C THR A 196 -0.60 -12.23 1.70
N MET A 197 0.62 -11.74 1.49
CA MET A 197 1.86 -12.49 1.69
C MET A 197 1.96 -13.09 3.09
N LEU A 198 1.76 -12.28 4.13
CA LEU A 198 1.83 -12.74 5.52
C LEU A 198 0.75 -13.79 5.82
N SER A 199 -0.45 -13.60 5.28
CA SER A 199 -1.57 -14.52 5.49
C SER A 199 -1.33 -15.90 4.87
N GLN A 200 -0.81 -15.95 3.64
CA GLN A 200 -0.62 -17.17 2.88
C GLN A 200 0.69 -17.90 3.18
N THR A 201 1.80 -17.16 3.22
CA THR A 201 3.13 -17.77 3.35
C THR A 201 3.63 -17.83 4.79
N LYS A 202 2.93 -17.15 5.72
CA LYS A 202 3.36 -16.92 7.11
C LYS A 202 4.70 -16.18 7.22
N GLN A 203 5.19 -15.58 6.13
CA GLN A 203 6.40 -14.80 6.09
C GLN A 203 6.06 -13.33 5.85
N LYS A 204 6.75 -12.43 6.57
CA LYS A 204 6.62 -10.99 6.36
C LYS A 204 7.34 -10.61 5.07
N LEU A 205 6.62 -9.96 4.17
CA LEU A 205 7.22 -9.37 2.97
C LEU A 205 8.15 -8.22 3.36
N SER A 206 9.39 -8.23 2.85
CA SER A 206 10.32 -7.13 3.07
C SER A 206 9.86 -5.88 2.32
N ILE A 207 9.73 -4.75 3.02
CA ILE A 207 9.44 -3.43 2.44
C ILE A 207 10.71 -2.57 2.59
N GLU A 208 11.34 -2.24 1.47
CA GLU A 208 12.51 -1.36 1.40
C GLU A 208 12.08 0.03 0.93
N ILE A 209 12.45 1.06 1.69
CA ILE A 209 12.21 2.45 1.33
C ILE A 209 13.57 3.13 1.21
N SER A 210 14.00 3.37 -0.02
CA SER A 210 15.30 3.96 -0.36
C SER A 210 15.19 4.71 -1.68
N ASP A 211 15.83 5.88 -1.76
CA ASP A 211 15.89 6.67 -3.01
C ASP A 211 16.85 6.06 -4.05
N GLU A 212 17.54 4.97 -3.69
CA GLU A 212 18.36 4.18 -4.59
C GLU A 212 18.26 2.69 -4.22
N PHE A 213 17.89 1.84 -5.17
CA PHE A 213 17.83 0.39 -4.98
C PHE A 213 18.10 -0.38 -6.28
N LEU A 214 18.47 -1.66 -6.17
CA LEU A 214 18.75 -2.52 -7.32
C LEU A 214 17.53 -3.36 -7.70
N VAL A 215 17.28 -3.49 -9.00
CA VAL A 215 16.32 -4.43 -9.59
C VAL A 215 17.05 -5.38 -10.54
N GLN A 216 16.63 -6.65 -10.57
CA GLN A 216 17.15 -7.66 -11.48
C GLN A 216 16.30 -7.71 -12.75
N PHE A 217 16.87 -7.44 -13.92
CA PHE A 217 16.20 -7.59 -15.22
C PHE A 217 16.91 -8.64 -16.07
N ARG A 218 16.38 -9.87 -16.07
CA ARG A 218 17.04 -11.05 -16.66
C ARG A 218 18.42 -11.27 -16.04
N GLN A 219 19.49 -10.92 -16.76
CA GLN A 219 20.88 -11.02 -16.29
C GLN A 219 21.42 -9.67 -15.80
N ASP A 220 20.75 -8.56 -16.12
CA ASP A 220 21.22 -7.22 -15.77
C ASP A 220 20.77 -6.83 -14.36
N LYS A 221 21.72 -6.44 -13.51
CA LYS A 221 21.44 -5.67 -12.29
C LYS A 221 21.36 -4.19 -12.66
N VAL A 222 20.19 -3.58 -12.46
CA VAL A 222 19.91 -2.19 -12.80
C VAL A 222 19.62 -1.42 -11.53
N CYS A 223 20.34 -0.32 -11.33
CA CYS A 223 20.07 0.65 -10.28
C CYS A 223 18.87 1.51 -10.66
N VAL A 224 17.91 1.64 -9.75
CA VAL A 224 16.81 2.60 -9.84
C VAL A 224 17.13 3.74 -8.87
N LYS A 225 17.30 4.94 -9.41
CA LYS A 225 17.64 6.14 -8.63
C LYS A 225 16.56 7.20 -8.75
N PHE A 226 16.13 7.74 -7.62
CA PHE A 226 15.14 8.80 -7.53
C PHE A 226 15.84 10.14 -7.37
N VAL A 227 15.52 11.08 -8.26
CA VAL A 227 16.11 12.42 -8.27
C VAL A 227 15.00 13.46 -8.25
N ARG A 228 15.19 14.51 -7.45
CA ARG A 228 14.29 15.66 -7.47
C ARG A 228 14.50 16.45 -8.76
N SER A 229 13.41 16.82 -9.41
CA SER A 229 13.42 17.45 -10.72
C SER A 229 12.69 18.79 -10.64
N ASN A 230 13.39 19.89 -10.97
CA ASN A 230 12.80 21.22 -11.10
C ASN A 230 12.07 21.43 -12.45
N GLN A 231 11.61 20.36 -13.11
CA GLN A 231 11.01 20.49 -14.44
C GLN A 231 9.70 21.29 -14.39
N LYS A 232 9.61 22.29 -15.29
CA LYS A 232 8.41 23.13 -15.51
C LYS A 232 7.20 22.36 -16.08
N ASN A 233 7.39 21.10 -16.50
CA ASN A 233 6.40 20.31 -17.25
C ASN A 233 5.78 19.20 -16.40
N GLY A 234 4.92 19.60 -15.47
CA GLY A 234 3.92 18.73 -14.84
C GLY A 234 4.36 18.04 -13.54
N ASN A 235 3.42 17.94 -12.61
CA ASN A 235 3.54 17.27 -11.29
C ASN A 235 3.65 15.73 -11.37
N ILE A 236 4.03 15.15 -12.51
CA ILE A 236 3.99 13.71 -12.73
C ILE A 236 5.42 13.14 -12.74
N PRO A 237 5.75 12.19 -11.84
CA PRO A 237 7.06 11.57 -11.86
C PRO A 237 7.29 10.78 -13.16
N THR A 238 8.51 10.86 -13.71
CA THR A 238 8.86 10.18 -14.99
C THR A 238 10.06 9.27 -14.84
N CYS A 239 10.02 8.09 -15.48
CA CYS A 239 11.09 7.11 -15.47
C CYS A 239 11.80 7.08 -16.83
N LYS A 240 13.14 7.10 -16.84
CA LYS A 240 13.96 6.99 -18.06
C LYS A 240 15.16 6.09 -17.83
N ARG A 241 15.46 5.22 -18.79
CA ARG A 241 16.71 4.44 -18.79
C ARG A 241 17.85 5.32 -19.29
N LYS A 242 18.84 5.57 -18.44
CA LYS A 242 20.01 6.41 -18.75
C LYS A 242 21.10 5.60 -19.43
N ASN A 243 21.30 4.37 -18.97
CA ASN A 243 22.24 3.41 -19.55
C ASN A 243 21.83 1.97 -19.17
N ASN A 244 22.68 1.00 -19.50
CA ASN A 244 22.38 -0.41 -19.24
C ASN A 244 22.28 -0.78 -17.75
N ARG A 245 22.76 0.05 -16.83
CA ARG A 245 22.74 -0.22 -15.39
C ARG A 245 21.98 0.82 -14.56
N LEU A 246 21.34 1.80 -15.20
CA LEU A 246 20.67 2.90 -14.49
C LEU A 246 19.31 3.26 -15.10
N LEU A 247 18.28 3.19 -14.27
CA LEU A 247 17.00 3.85 -14.43
C LEU A 247 16.94 5.04 -13.48
N GLU A 248 16.56 6.19 -14.00
CA GLU A 248 16.36 7.40 -13.21
C GLU A 248 14.87 7.74 -13.18
N VAL A 249 14.33 7.95 -11.98
CA VAL A 249 12.98 8.44 -11.76
C VAL A 249 13.07 9.88 -11.29
N ALA A 250 12.61 10.80 -12.13
CA ALA A 250 12.50 12.21 -11.81
C ALA A 250 11.19 12.43 -11.05
N VAL A 251 11.28 12.89 -9.79
CA VAL A 251 10.14 13.21 -8.93
C VAL A 251 10.02 14.74 -8.80
N PRO A 252 8.80 15.32 -8.86
CA PRO A 252 8.58 16.76 -8.65
C PRO A 252 9.01 17.25 -7.26
#